data_AF-A0A5N6U286-F1
#
_entry.id   AF-A0A5N6U286-F1
#
_cell.length_a   1.000
_cell.length_b   1.000
_cell.length_c   1.000
_cell.angle_alpha   90.00
_cell.angle_beta   90.00
_cell.angle_gamma   90.00
#
_symmetry.space_group_name_H-M   'P 1'
#
loop_
_entity.id
_entity.type
_entity.pdbx_description
1 polymer ?
#
loop_
_entity_poly.entity_id
_entity_poly.type
_entity_poly.pdbx_seq_one_letter_code
_entity_poly.pdbx_strand_id
1 'polypeptide(L)'
;MKVTAILYTLMAAVAVSASAVPAGEFEIQDTCGAGYGGDQRRTNSGCKASNGNRHFCGCDRTGVVECRGGKWTEIRDCGSGTCHGGNDGGAVC
;
A
#
# COMPACT_ATOMS: atom_id res chain seq x y z
N MET A 1 24.83 55.20 -23.02
CA MET A 1 23.57 54.52 -22.66
C MET A 1 23.60 53.11 -23.23
N LYS A 2 23.11 52.12 -22.46
CA LYS A 2 22.93 50.69 -22.84
C LYS A 2 24.28 49.96 -22.93
N VAL A 3 24.54 48.92 -22.14
CA VAL A 3 23.92 47.58 -22.28
C VAL A 3 23.67 46.95 -20.92
N THR A 4 22.39 46.81 -20.58
CA THR A 4 21.84 45.93 -19.55
C THR A 4 21.45 44.62 -20.25
N ALA A 5 21.92 43.47 -19.76
CA ALA A 5 21.30 42.14 -19.98
C ALA A 5 22.06 41.12 -19.11
N ILE A 6 21.72 41.02 -17.83
CA ILE A 6 20.87 39.95 -17.27
C ILE A 6 21.51 38.57 -17.51
N LEU A 7 22.34 38.18 -16.54
CA LEU A 7 22.78 36.80 -16.33
C LEU A 7 21.55 35.95 -16.00
N TYR A 8 21.07 35.18 -16.96
CA TYR A 8 20.05 34.17 -16.72
C TYR A 8 20.69 32.99 -15.99
N THR A 9 20.54 32.97 -14.67
CA THR A 9 20.76 31.78 -13.85
C THR A 9 19.72 30.73 -14.24
N LEU A 10 20.14 29.75 -15.05
CA LEU A 10 19.34 28.54 -15.30
C LEU A 10 19.13 27.83 -13.95
N MET A 11 17.91 27.91 -13.42
CA MET A 11 17.42 26.94 -12.45
C MET A 11 17.32 25.59 -13.17
N ALA A 12 18.31 24.73 -12.97
CA ALA A 12 18.16 23.31 -13.26
C ALA A 12 17.14 22.75 -12.28
N ALA A 13 15.89 22.57 -12.72
CA ALA A 13 14.89 21.84 -11.96
C ALA A 13 15.39 20.40 -11.79
N VAL A 14 15.78 20.03 -10.57
CA VAL A 14 16.02 18.63 -10.24
C VAL A 14 14.65 17.95 -10.28
N ALA A 15 14.35 17.27 -11.37
CA ALA A 15 13.27 16.33 -11.39
C ALA A 15 13.65 15.22 -10.39
N VAL A 16 13.07 15.27 -9.19
CA VAL A 16 13.08 14.13 -8.28
C VAL A 16 12.23 13.08 -8.97
N SER A 17 12.87 12.24 -9.77
CA SER A 17 12.32 10.97 -10.19
C SER A 17 12.07 10.22 -8.89
N ALA A 18 10.83 10.24 -8.39
CA ALA A 18 10.37 9.23 -7.46
C ALA A 18 10.69 7.90 -8.16
N SER A 19 11.71 7.21 -7.66
CA SER A 19 12.13 5.93 -8.16
C SER A 19 10.93 4.99 -7.96
N ALA A 20 10.12 4.87 -9.00
CA ALA A 20 9.21 3.75 -9.16
C ALA A 20 10.11 2.53 -9.28
N VAL A 21 10.40 1.93 -8.13
CA VAL A 21 11.08 0.63 -8.05
C VAL A 21 10.29 -0.29 -8.97
N PRO A 22 10.91 -0.89 -10.00
CA PRO A 22 10.21 -1.79 -10.90
C PRO A 22 9.50 -2.83 -10.05
N ALA A 23 8.17 -2.90 -10.17
CA ALA A 23 7.30 -3.82 -9.42
C ALA A 23 7.51 -5.30 -9.79
N GLY A 24 8.68 -5.63 -10.35
CA GLY A 24 9.02 -6.94 -10.90
C GLY A 24 9.84 -7.84 -9.98
N GLU A 25 10.52 -7.33 -8.94
CA GLU A 25 11.48 -8.16 -8.18
C GLU A 25 11.46 -8.00 -6.66
N PHE A 26 10.68 -7.07 -6.10
CA PHE A 26 10.40 -7.11 -4.66
C PHE A 26 9.13 -7.92 -4.46
N GLU A 27 9.24 -9.14 -3.90
CA GLU A 27 8.08 -9.89 -3.46
C GLU A 27 7.23 -8.97 -2.60
N ILE A 28 6.02 -8.66 -3.09
CA ILE A 28 5.06 -7.87 -2.34
C ILE A 28 4.67 -8.75 -1.16
N GLN A 29 5.24 -8.46 0.01
CA GLN A 29 4.92 -9.17 1.24
C GLN A 29 3.50 -8.78 1.67
N ASP A 30 2.50 -9.43 1.08
CA ASP A 30 1.08 -9.16 1.26
C ASP A 30 0.47 -9.95 2.42
N THR A 31 1.01 -11.14 2.72
CA THR A 31 0.55 -12.03 3.78
C THR A 31 1.22 -11.78 5.14
N CYS A 32 0.61 -12.32 6.19
CA CYS A 32 1.11 -12.24 7.56
C CYS A 32 2.30 -13.18 7.84
N GLY A 33 2.53 -14.19 7.00
CA GLY A 33 3.57 -15.21 7.18
C GLY A 33 3.00 -16.59 7.54
N ALA A 34 3.88 -17.53 7.89
CA ALA A 34 3.49 -18.89 8.25
C ALA A 34 2.57 -18.91 9.49
N GLY A 35 1.54 -19.76 9.46
CA GLY A 35 0.59 -19.94 10.56
C GLY A 35 -0.64 -19.03 10.52
N TYR A 36 -0.73 -18.10 9.56
CA TYR A 36 -1.88 -17.24 9.36
C TYR A 36 -2.84 -17.80 8.28
N GLY A 37 -4.11 -17.43 8.38
CA GLY A 37 -5.14 -17.81 7.41
C GLY A 37 -4.99 -17.09 6.08
N GLY A 38 -5.50 -17.69 5.00
CA GLY A 38 -5.54 -17.05 3.68
C GLY A 38 -6.45 -15.82 3.62
N ASP A 39 -7.28 -15.63 4.65
CA ASP A 39 -8.09 -14.44 4.90
C ASP A 39 -7.31 -13.28 5.55
N GLN A 40 -6.01 -13.44 5.85
CA GLN A 40 -5.23 -12.46 6.60
C GLN A 40 -4.16 -11.76 5.74
N ARG A 41 -4.03 -10.44 5.93
CA ARG A 41 -3.05 -9.59 5.26
C ARG A 41 -2.37 -8.67 6.27
N ARG A 42 -1.11 -8.34 6.00
CA ARG A 42 -0.32 -7.50 6.92
C ARG A 42 -0.65 -6.03 6.69
N THR A 43 -1.30 -5.39 7.66
CA THR A 43 -1.63 -3.96 7.60
C THR A 43 -0.37 -3.13 7.29
N ASN A 44 -0.51 -2.13 6.43
CA ASN A 44 0.54 -1.27 5.87
C ASN A 44 1.56 -1.96 4.95
N SER A 45 1.44 -3.26 4.70
CA SER A 45 2.27 -3.95 3.72
C SER A 45 1.78 -3.70 2.30
N GLY A 46 2.62 -4.03 1.32
CA GLY A 46 2.27 -3.86 -0.08
C GLY A 46 1.13 -4.78 -0.51
N CYS A 47 0.35 -4.36 -1.50
CA CYS A 47 -0.71 -5.17 -2.09
C CYS A 47 -0.76 -4.98 -3.62
N LYS A 48 -1.12 -6.05 -4.33
CA LYS A 48 -1.34 -6.01 -5.79
C LYS A 48 -2.67 -5.34 -6.11
N ALA A 49 -2.68 -4.48 -7.14
CA ALA A 49 -3.90 -3.84 -7.63
C ALA A 49 -5.01 -4.84 -8.03
N SER A 50 -4.65 -6.06 -8.41
CA SER A 50 -5.60 -7.15 -8.71
C SER A 50 -6.44 -7.61 -7.52
N ASN A 51 -6.07 -7.24 -6.28
CA ASN A 51 -6.92 -7.44 -5.11
C ASN A 51 -8.22 -6.64 -5.21
N GLY A 52 -8.22 -5.49 -5.91
CA GLY A 52 -9.40 -4.66 -6.09
C GLY A 52 -10.00 -4.20 -4.76
N ASN A 53 -11.31 -4.36 -4.62
CA ASN A 53 -12.09 -4.04 -3.43
C ASN A 53 -12.28 -5.25 -2.49
N ARG A 54 -11.44 -6.29 -2.60
CA ARG A 54 -11.51 -7.41 -1.66
C ARG A 54 -11.10 -6.95 -0.27
N HIS A 55 -11.84 -7.45 0.72
CA HIS A 55 -11.61 -7.20 2.13
C HIS A 55 -10.99 -8.43 2.78
N PHE A 56 -9.92 -8.21 3.52
CA PHE A 56 -9.21 -9.23 4.30
C PHE A 56 -9.11 -8.79 5.76
N CYS A 57 -8.72 -9.68 6.64
CA CYS A 57 -8.45 -9.35 8.04
C CYS A 57 -6.99 -8.92 8.24
N GLY A 58 -6.77 -8.04 9.21
CA GLY A 58 -5.45 -7.83 9.79
C GLY A 58 -4.90 -9.14 10.40
N CYS A 59 -3.58 -9.22 10.55
CA CYS A 59 -2.92 -10.39 11.15
C CYS A 59 -3.41 -10.70 12.57
N ASP A 60 -3.71 -9.66 13.34
CA ASP A 60 -4.25 -9.73 14.69
C ASP A 60 -5.77 -9.91 14.75
N ARG A 61 -6.44 -9.96 13.58
CA ARG A 61 -7.90 -10.02 13.41
C ARG A 61 -8.65 -8.85 14.07
N THR A 62 -8.00 -7.75 14.36
CA THR A 62 -8.64 -6.59 15.01
C THR A 62 -9.25 -5.62 14.02
N GLY A 63 -8.95 -5.72 12.72
CA GLY A 63 -9.50 -4.85 11.70
C GLY A 63 -9.66 -5.51 10.33
N VAL A 64 -10.51 -4.91 9.51
CA VAL A 64 -10.69 -5.25 8.09
C VAL A 64 -9.82 -4.31 7.26
N VAL A 65 -9.06 -4.89 6.32
CA VAL A 65 -8.13 -4.18 5.44
C VAL A 65 -8.54 -4.30 3.97
N GLU A 66 -8.31 -3.23 3.21
CA GLU A 66 -8.53 -3.14 1.76
C GLU A 66 -7.24 -2.65 1.07
N CYS A 67 -7.00 -3.11 -0.16
CA CYS A 67 -5.85 -2.67 -0.93
C CYS A 67 -6.09 -1.26 -1.50
N ARG A 68 -5.46 -0.24 -0.91
CA ARG A 68 -5.58 1.18 -1.33
C ARG A 68 -4.21 1.75 -1.66
N GLY A 69 -4.07 2.31 -2.87
CA GLY A 69 -2.80 2.92 -3.30
C GLY A 69 -1.60 1.98 -3.23
N GLY A 70 -1.81 0.67 -3.43
CA GLY A 70 -0.75 -0.34 -3.35
C GLY A 70 -0.38 -0.79 -1.93
N LYS A 71 -1.18 -0.42 -0.90
CA LYS A 71 -1.00 -0.88 0.48
C LYS A 71 -2.27 -1.44 1.10
N TRP A 72 -2.14 -2.47 1.94
CA TRP A 72 -3.22 -2.92 2.81
C TRP A 72 -3.52 -1.85 3.85
N THR A 73 -4.64 -1.17 3.67
CA THR A 73 -5.08 -0.07 4.53
C THR A 73 -6.26 -0.56 5.35
N GLU A 74 -6.23 -0.35 6.66
CA GLU A 74 -7.38 -0.62 7.51
C GLU A 74 -8.54 0.30 7.15
N ILE A 75 -9.71 -0.29 6.91
CA ILE A 75 -10.93 0.41 6.53
C ILE A 75 -12.02 0.29 7.60
N ARG A 76 -11.84 -0.60 8.57
CA ARG A 76 -12.74 -0.82 9.69
C ARG A 76 -11.98 -1.45 10.85
N ASP A 77 -12.12 -0.86 12.03
CA ASP A 77 -11.68 -1.41 13.30
C ASP A 77 -12.80 -2.31 13.87
N CYS A 78 -12.47 -3.56 14.18
CA CYS A 78 -13.34 -4.53 14.86
C CYS A 78 -13.20 -4.49 16.40
N GLY A 79 -12.21 -3.75 16.93
CA GLY A 79 -11.93 -3.55 18.34
C GLY A 79 -11.37 -4.77 19.09
N SER A 80 -11.54 -5.97 18.54
CA SER A 80 -11.10 -7.24 19.12
C SER A 80 -10.75 -8.22 17.99
N GLY A 81 -10.03 -9.29 18.30
CA GLY A 81 -9.59 -10.33 17.35
C GLY A 81 -10.72 -11.19 16.76
N THR A 82 -11.79 -10.57 16.28
CA THR A 82 -13.03 -11.20 15.80
C THR A 82 -13.14 -11.20 14.27
N CYS A 83 -12.27 -10.48 13.57
CA CYS A 83 -12.30 -10.45 12.11
C CYS A 83 -12.12 -11.85 11.53
N HIS A 84 -12.99 -12.21 10.58
CA HIS A 84 -12.94 -13.46 9.83
C HIS A 84 -13.38 -13.27 8.38
N GLY A 85 -12.84 -14.08 7.48
CA GLY A 85 -13.20 -14.08 6.06
C GLY A 85 -12.78 -15.36 5.35
N GLY A 86 -12.79 -15.34 4.02
CA GLY A 86 -12.29 -16.43 3.18
C GLY A 86 -10.97 -16.10 2.48
N ASN A 87 -10.40 -17.09 1.81
CA ASN A 87 -9.17 -16.92 1.01
C ASN A 87 -9.36 -15.95 -0.17
N ASP A 88 -10.59 -15.80 -0.64
CA ASP A 88 -10.98 -14.88 -1.71
C ASP A 88 -11.47 -13.51 -1.20
N GLY A 89 -11.28 -13.24 0.10
CA GLY A 89 -11.71 -12.03 0.79
C GLY A 89 -13.05 -12.19 1.50
N GLY A 90 -13.82 -11.10 1.59
CA GLY A 90 -15.11 -11.07 2.29
C GLY A 90 -14.97 -10.94 3.81
N ALA A 91 -13.87 -10.35 4.29
CA ALA A 91 -13.64 -10.16 5.71
C ALA A 91 -14.68 -9.25 6.37
N VAL A 92 -15.14 -9.69 7.54
CA VAL A 92 -16.08 -8.99 8.41
C VAL A 92 -15.63 -9.10 9.87
N CYS A 93 -16.12 -8.19 10.71
CA CYS A 93 -16.22 -8.40 12.14
C CYS A 93 -17.57 -9.13 12.38
#